data_AF-A0A3S0YT85-F1
#
_entry.id   AF-A0A3S0YT85-F1
#
_cell.length_a   1.000
_cell.length_b   1.000
_cell.length_c   1.000
_cell.angle_alpha   90.00
_cell.angle_beta   90.00
_cell.angle_gamma   90.00
#
_symmetry.space_group_name_H-M   'P 1'
#
loop_
_entity.id
_entity.type
_entity.pdbx_description
1 polymer ?
#
loop_
_entity_poly.entity_id
_entity_poly.type
_entity_poly.pdbx_seq_one_letter_code
_entity_poly.pdbx_strand_id
1 'polypeptide(L)'
;MMIGIVAFWFGSSAAADDKMQPNSEPVSLAGRWIGTYGHGGFSDERGCGTEGCKLAYDMVACKDGWCGIALKADMSCGDVSLHLTTDAPGGNRAFDGKLELTKGAAPFFVQAWRSTKEESREAQLHLVGSTEPKLLVFRRSFPFEARLTRNSDAMCRLPRATS
;
A
#
# COMPACT_ATOMS: atom_id res chain seq x y z
N MET A 1 -15.68 70.18 10.24
CA MET A 1 -15.88 69.60 8.89
C MET A 1 -15.06 68.32 8.84
N MET A 2 -15.71 67.15 8.88
CA MET A 2 -15.07 65.84 8.72
C MET A 2 -14.65 65.65 7.26
N ILE A 3 -13.43 65.15 7.00
CA ILE A 3 -13.12 64.26 5.87
C ILE A 3 -12.01 63.30 6.34
N GLY A 4 -12.32 62.00 6.36
CA GLY A 4 -11.36 60.92 6.60
C GLY A 4 -10.65 60.48 5.32
N ILE A 5 -9.44 59.94 5.45
CA ILE A 5 -8.72 59.25 4.37
C ILE A 5 -8.28 57.89 4.90
N VAL A 6 -8.75 56.85 4.21
CA VAL A 6 -8.49 55.43 4.45
C VAL A 6 -7.08 55.10 3.98
N ALA A 7 -6.26 54.50 4.85
CA ALA A 7 -4.93 54.01 4.50
C ALA A 7 -5.05 52.71 3.69
N PHE A 8 -4.69 52.77 2.40
CA PHE A 8 -4.51 51.57 1.56
C PHE A 8 -3.08 51.05 1.72
N TRP A 9 -2.92 50.06 2.59
CA TRP A 9 -1.75 49.20 2.60
C TRP A 9 -1.96 48.09 1.57
N PHE A 10 -1.28 48.16 0.43
CA PHE A 10 -1.10 47.00 -0.44
C PHE A 10 0.34 46.53 -0.29
N GLY A 11 0.51 45.51 0.56
CA GLY A 11 1.75 44.79 0.75
C GLY A 11 2.14 44.07 -0.53
N SER A 12 3.44 44.13 -0.84
CA SER A 12 4.09 43.27 -1.81
C SER A 12 3.97 41.81 -1.36
N SER A 13 3.04 41.06 -1.94
CA SER A 13 3.07 39.61 -1.85
C SER A 13 4.03 39.09 -2.91
N ALA A 14 5.26 38.83 -2.48
CA ALA A 14 6.14 37.93 -3.22
C ALA A 14 5.40 36.60 -3.42
N ALA A 15 5.26 36.17 -4.67
CA ALA A 15 4.90 34.80 -4.99
C ALA A 15 5.98 33.91 -4.37
N ALA A 16 5.67 33.31 -3.21
CA ALA A 16 6.47 32.23 -2.67
C ALA A 16 6.34 31.09 -3.68
N ASP A 17 7.44 30.84 -4.39
CA ASP A 17 7.78 29.54 -4.94
C ASP A 17 7.41 28.49 -3.90
N ASP A 18 6.32 27.76 -4.16
CA ASP A 18 5.87 26.65 -3.32
C ASP A 18 6.91 25.55 -3.49
N LYS A 19 7.96 25.64 -2.67
CA LYS A 19 9.01 24.64 -2.57
C LYS A 19 8.32 23.34 -2.18
N MET A 20 8.16 22.47 -3.18
CA MET A 20 8.09 21.02 -3.09
C MET A 20 8.70 20.55 -1.76
N GLN A 21 7.87 20.33 -0.74
CA GLN A 21 8.34 19.88 0.57
C GLN A 21 8.78 18.42 0.44
N PRO A 22 10.09 18.10 0.49
CA PRO A 22 10.57 16.73 0.50
C PRO A 22 10.75 16.35 1.97
N ASN A 23 9.65 16.21 2.70
CA ASN A 23 9.65 15.65 4.04
C ASN A 23 8.24 15.12 4.35
N SER A 24 7.79 14.18 3.52
CA SER A 24 6.75 13.26 3.99
C SER A 24 7.47 12.14 4.71
N GLU A 25 7.23 11.96 6.01
CA GLU A 25 7.70 10.76 6.70
C GLU A 25 7.28 9.51 5.91
N PRO A 26 8.11 8.43 5.90
CA PRO A 26 7.77 7.21 5.21
C PRO A 26 6.42 6.71 5.71
N VAL A 27 5.50 6.46 4.77
CA VAL A 27 4.12 6.21 5.14
C VAL A 27 3.99 4.84 5.79
N SER A 28 3.48 4.82 7.02
CA SER A 28 3.34 3.59 7.79
C SER A 28 2.29 2.65 7.17
N LEU A 29 2.65 1.37 7.04
CA LEU A 29 1.74 0.29 6.69
C LEU A 29 1.26 -0.50 7.91
N ALA A 30 1.65 -0.12 9.13
CA ALA A 30 1.31 -0.88 10.33
C ALA A 30 -0.22 -1.04 10.49
N GLY A 31 -0.65 -2.29 10.64
CA GLY A 31 -2.06 -2.60 10.88
C GLY A 31 -2.54 -3.86 10.18
N ARG A 32 -3.81 -4.15 10.41
CA ARG A 32 -4.58 -5.17 9.72
C ARG A 32 -5.20 -4.61 8.45
N TRP A 33 -4.99 -5.31 7.33
CA TRP A 33 -5.46 -4.96 6.00
C TRP A 33 -6.29 -6.11 5.44
N ILE A 34 -7.48 -5.81 4.93
CA ILE A 34 -8.42 -6.82 4.43
C ILE A 34 -8.96 -6.39 3.08
N GLY A 35 -9.08 -7.33 2.15
CA GLY A 35 -9.72 -7.10 0.87
C GLY A 35 -9.66 -8.32 -0.02
N THR A 36 -9.50 -8.09 -1.33
CA THR A 36 -9.57 -9.16 -2.33
C THR A 36 -8.46 -9.06 -3.36
N TYR A 37 -8.17 -10.19 -4.02
CA TYR A 37 -7.26 -10.27 -5.16
C TYR A 37 -7.82 -11.10 -6.31
N GLY A 38 -7.27 -10.90 -7.51
CA GLY A 38 -7.61 -11.68 -8.71
C GLY A 38 -8.70 -11.07 -9.59
N HIS A 39 -8.93 -9.76 -9.49
CA HIS A 39 -9.81 -9.07 -10.43
C HIS A 39 -9.15 -9.01 -11.82
N GLY A 40 -9.87 -9.37 -12.90
CA GLY A 40 -9.37 -9.27 -14.28
C GLY A 40 -8.79 -10.53 -14.92
N GLY A 41 -9.49 -11.67 -14.83
CA GLY A 41 -9.22 -12.88 -15.62
C GLY A 41 -8.35 -13.95 -14.95
N PHE A 42 -7.76 -13.66 -13.78
CA PHE A 42 -7.04 -14.64 -12.94
C PHE A 42 -7.89 -15.23 -11.80
N SER A 43 -9.17 -14.83 -11.68
CA SER A 43 -10.12 -15.32 -10.67
C SER A 43 -10.54 -16.77 -10.89
N ASP A 44 -10.67 -17.18 -12.16
CA ASP A 44 -11.35 -18.41 -12.54
C ASP A 44 -10.43 -19.63 -12.38
N GLU A 45 -9.12 -19.47 -12.57
CA GLU A 45 -8.12 -20.55 -12.39
C GLU A 45 -7.90 -20.92 -10.90
N ARG A 46 -8.22 -20.03 -9.97
CA ARG A 46 -8.11 -20.27 -8.51
C ARG A 46 -9.46 -20.53 -7.84
N GLY A 47 -10.56 -20.57 -8.61
CA GLY A 47 -11.91 -20.86 -8.11
C GLY A 47 -12.49 -19.77 -7.21
N CYS A 48 -12.06 -18.52 -7.38
CA CYS A 48 -12.42 -17.43 -6.45
C CYS A 48 -13.69 -16.65 -6.81
N GLY A 49 -14.41 -17.08 -7.86
CA GLY A 49 -15.65 -16.43 -8.30
C GLY A 49 -15.46 -14.97 -8.73
N THR A 50 -16.57 -14.28 -8.99
CA THR A 50 -16.59 -12.91 -9.53
C THR A 50 -16.13 -11.84 -8.53
N GLU A 51 -16.18 -12.14 -7.24
CA GLU A 51 -15.81 -11.23 -6.15
C GLU A 51 -14.30 -11.23 -5.85
N GLY A 52 -13.55 -12.15 -6.46
CA GLY A 52 -12.14 -12.37 -6.18
C GLY A 52 -11.87 -13.13 -4.88
N CYS A 53 -10.61 -13.54 -4.70
CA CYS A 53 -10.20 -14.30 -3.52
C CYS A 53 -10.02 -13.36 -2.33
N LYS A 54 -10.47 -13.75 -1.13
CA LYS A 54 -10.22 -12.96 0.08
C LYS A 54 -8.73 -12.98 0.44
N LEU A 55 -8.24 -11.83 0.88
CA LEU A 55 -6.87 -11.63 1.33
C LEU A 55 -6.86 -10.76 2.56
N ALA A 56 -6.12 -11.17 3.58
CA ALA A 56 -5.97 -10.41 4.80
C ALA A 56 -4.55 -10.53 5.35
N TYR A 57 -4.00 -9.41 5.77
CA TYR A 57 -2.63 -9.29 6.26
C TYR A 57 -2.58 -8.47 7.54
N ASP A 58 -1.79 -8.94 8.49
CA ASP A 58 -1.25 -8.09 9.54
C ASP A 58 0.15 -7.62 9.11
N MET A 59 0.26 -6.32 8.86
CA MET A 59 1.48 -5.66 8.42
C MET A 59 2.23 -5.13 9.63
N VAL A 60 3.48 -5.58 9.77
CA VAL A 60 4.38 -5.24 10.88
C VAL A 60 5.73 -4.80 10.33
N ALA A 61 6.43 -3.92 11.05
CA ALA A 61 7.76 -3.49 10.66
C ALA A 61 8.74 -4.67 10.73
N CYS A 62 9.61 -4.79 9.73
CA CYS A 62 10.72 -5.72 9.70
C CYS A 62 11.95 -5.04 9.09
N LYS A 63 13.10 -5.72 9.11
CA LYS A 63 14.44 -5.13 8.86
C LYS A 63 14.49 -4.08 7.76
N ASP A 64 14.03 -4.42 6.55
CA ASP A 64 14.17 -3.59 5.35
C ASP A 64 12.85 -2.87 4.95
N GLY A 65 11.82 -2.94 5.80
CA GLY A 65 10.52 -2.31 5.53
C GLY A 65 9.37 -2.97 6.28
N TRP A 66 8.48 -3.62 5.53
CA TRP A 66 7.23 -4.19 6.04
C TRP A 66 7.08 -5.66 5.70
N CYS A 67 6.64 -6.42 6.69
CA CYS A 67 6.35 -7.83 6.55
C CYS A 67 4.86 -8.07 6.80
N GLY A 68 4.20 -8.73 5.86
CA GLY A 68 2.79 -9.10 5.94
C GLY A 68 2.62 -10.55 6.36
N ILE A 69 1.97 -10.74 7.51
CA ILE A 69 1.57 -12.04 8.03
C ILE A 69 0.19 -12.36 7.46
N ALA A 70 0.09 -13.40 6.65
CA ALA A 70 -1.19 -13.82 6.07
C ALA A 70 -2.14 -14.29 7.19
N LEU A 71 -3.35 -13.75 7.20
CA LEU A 71 -4.39 -14.24 8.11
C LEU A 71 -5.12 -15.40 7.46
N LYS A 72 -5.41 -16.42 8.28
CA LYS A 72 -6.26 -17.55 7.87
C LYS A 72 -7.73 -17.12 7.86
N ALA A 73 -8.60 -17.99 7.35
CA ALA A 73 -10.05 -17.72 7.29
C ALA A 73 -10.69 -17.47 8.65
N ASP A 74 -10.13 -18.02 9.73
CA ASP A 74 -10.55 -17.80 11.12
C ASP A 74 -9.90 -16.55 11.76
N MET A 75 -9.21 -15.72 10.98
CA MET A 75 -8.46 -14.54 11.40
C MET A 75 -7.27 -14.84 12.34
N SER A 76 -6.86 -16.11 12.47
CA SER A 76 -5.63 -16.48 13.16
C SER A 76 -4.39 -16.18 12.31
N CYS A 77 -3.26 -16.00 12.99
CA CYS A 77 -1.99 -15.72 12.35
C CYS A 77 -1.48 -16.93 11.55
N GLY A 78 -1.16 -16.70 10.28
CA GLY A 78 -0.46 -17.65 9.42
C GLY A 78 1.03 -17.33 9.31
N ASP A 79 1.58 -17.61 8.15
CA ASP A 79 2.99 -17.38 7.83
C ASP A 79 3.22 -15.95 7.30
N VAL A 80 4.47 -15.49 7.39
CA VAL A 80 4.91 -14.29 6.66
C VAL A 80 5.01 -14.65 5.19
N SER A 81 4.19 -14.01 4.35
CA SER A 81 4.17 -14.27 2.91
C SER A 81 4.38 -13.03 2.06
N LEU A 82 4.37 -11.84 2.66
CA LEU A 82 4.59 -10.58 1.96
C LEU A 82 5.78 -9.86 2.59
N HIS A 83 6.72 -9.44 1.75
CA HIS A 83 7.84 -8.59 2.15
C HIS A 83 7.86 -7.37 1.24
N LEU A 84 7.86 -6.18 1.82
CA LEU A 84 7.86 -4.90 1.13
C LEU A 84 9.03 -4.05 1.63
N THR A 85 9.76 -3.44 0.71
CA THR A 85 10.89 -2.54 0.97
C THR A 85 10.49 -1.08 0.72
N THR A 86 11.13 -0.16 1.43
CA THR A 86 10.80 1.28 1.36
C THR A 86 11.61 2.05 0.31
N ASP A 87 12.43 1.36 -0.49
CA ASP A 87 13.35 1.92 -1.49
C ASP A 87 12.76 1.97 -2.92
N ALA A 88 11.44 1.82 -3.05
CA ALA A 88 10.79 1.79 -4.35
C ALA A 88 10.86 3.16 -5.07
N PRO A 89 11.07 3.19 -6.41
CA PRO A 89 11.22 4.42 -7.20
C PRO A 89 9.92 5.25 -7.39
N GLY A 90 8.91 5.08 -6.54
CA GLY A 90 7.60 5.76 -6.62
C GLY A 90 7.31 6.75 -5.47
N GLY A 91 8.32 7.13 -4.70
CA GLY A 91 8.18 8.02 -3.54
C GLY A 91 7.67 7.31 -2.28
N ASN A 92 7.40 8.07 -1.22
CA ASN A 92 7.25 7.55 0.16
C ASN A 92 5.97 6.73 0.43
N ARG A 93 5.19 6.44 -0.61
CA ARG A 93 3.96 5.65 -0.60
C ARG A 93 4.05 4.40 -1.47
N ALA A 94 5.16 4.23 -2.20
CA ALA A 94 5.42 3.07 -3.04
C ALA A 94 6.37 2.11 -2.31
N PHE A 95 6.17 0.81 -2.53
CA PHE A 95 6.96 -0.24 -1.94
C PHE A 95 7.16 -1.35 -2.97
N ASP A 96 8.37 -1.86 -3.10
CA ASP A 96 8.67 -3.01 -3.93
C ASP A 96 8.79 -4.25 -3.05
N GLY A 97 8.55 -5.43 -3.58
CA GLY A 97 8.50 -6.59 -2.71
C GLY A 97 8.32 -7.93 -3.37
N LYS A 98 8.17 -8.92 -2.50
CA LYS A 98 7.90 -10.31 -2.85
C LYS A 98 6.68 -10.82 -2.11
N LEU A 99 5.82 -11.53 -2.83
CA LEU A 99 4.61 -12.12 -2.32
C LEU A 99 4.57 -13.62 -2.65
N GLU A 100 4.44 -14.44 -1.63
CA GLU A 100 4.26 -15.89 -1.73
C GLU A 100 2.83 -16.28 -1.34
N LEU A 101 1.91 -16.30 -2.30
CA LEU A 101 0.50 -16.65 -2.04
C LEU A 101 0.32 -18.06 -1.46
N THR A 102 1.21 -18.98 -1.85
CA THR A 102 1.19 -20.36 -1.36
C THR A 102 2.63 -20.77 -1.10
N LYS A 103 2.88 -21.34 0.07
CA LYS A 103 4.21 -21.78 0.47
C LYS A 103 4.76 -22.78 -0.55
N GLY A 104 5.95 -22.50 -1.07
CA GLY A 104 6.62 -23.33 -2.08
C GLY A 104 6.18 -23.08 -3.53
N ALA A 105 5.20 -22.19 -3.78
CA ALA A 105 4.91 -21.69 -5.12
C ALA A 105 5.91 -20.62 -5.55
N ALA A 106 5.97 -20.34 -6.85
CA ALA A 106 6.77 -19.24 -7.37
C ALA A 106 6.31 -17.90 -6.76
N PRO A 107 7.23 -17.08 -6.21
CA PRO A 107 6.86 -15.79 -5.65
C PRO A 107 6.45 -14.81 -6.75
N PHE A 108 5.52 -13.93 -6.43
CA PHE A 108 5.23 -12.74 -7.21
C PHE A 108 6.17 -11.62 -6.78
N PHE A 109 6.80 -10.97 -7.74
CA PHE A 109 7.41 -9.66 -7.53
C PHE A 109 6.28 -8.64 -7.56
N VAL A 110 6.11 -7.92 -6.45
CA VAL A 110 5.00 -6.99 -6.25
C VAL A 110 5.49 -5.57 -6.11
N GLN A 111 4.64 -4.64 -6.54
CA GLN A 111 4.72 -3.24 -6.16
C GLN A 111 3.43 -2.89 -5.45
N ALA A 112 3.56 -2.21 -4.32
CA ALA A 112 2.45 -1.79 -3.49
C ALA A 112 2.43 -0.26 -3.38
N TRP A 113 1.24 0.33 -3.37
CA TRP A 113 1.07 1.74 -3.09
C TRP A 113 -0.02 1.96 -2.07
N ARG A 114 0.26 2.82 -1.10
CA ARG A 114 -0.76 3.27 -0.14
C ARG A 114 -1.43 4.54 -0.63
N SER A 115 -2.74 4.48 -0.78
CA SER A 115 -3.60 5.62 -1.05
C SER A 115 -4.58 5.83 0.09
N THR A 116 -5.33 6.93 0.03
CA THR A 116 -6.45 7.19 0.92
C THR A 116 -7.67 7.40 0.04
N LYS A 117 -8.76 6.68 0.29
CA LYS A 117 -10.00 6.85 -0.46
C LYS A 117 -10.58 8.21 -0.09
N GLU A 118 -10.75 9.11 -1.05
CA GLU A 118 -11.14 10.51 -0.79
C GLU A 118 -12.49 10.62 -0.05
N GLU A 119 -13.43 9.75 -0.39
CA GLU A 119 -14.80 9.78 0.13
C GLU A 119 -14.91 9.27 1.58
N SER A 120 -14.25 8.16 1.91
CA SER A 120 -14.33 7.53 3.25
C SER A 120 -13.14 7.86 4.14
N ARG A 121 -12.11 8.51 3.62
CA ARG A 121 -10.80 8.71 4.25
C ARG A 121 -10.13 7.41 4.73
N GLU A 122 -10.53 6.27 4.18
CA GLU A 122 -9.96 4.98 4.51
C GLU A 122 -8.61 4.80 3.81
N ALA A 123 -7.62 4.32 4.55
CA ALA A 123 -6.35 3.95 3.97
C ALA A 123 -6.52 2.67 3.13
N GLN A 124 -6.05 2.71 1.89
CA GLN A 124 -6.03 1.57 0.98
C GLN A 124 -4.61 1.20 0.62
N LEU A 125 -4.36 -0.09 0.49
CA LEU A 125 -3.13 -0.66 0.00
C LEU A 125 -3.44 -1.42 -1.28
N HIS A 126 -2.89 -0.94 -2.38
CA HIS A 126 -3.04 -1.55 -3.70
C HIS A 126 -1.76 -2.30 -3.99
N LEU A 127 -1.85 -3.57 -4.35
CA LEU A 127 -0.72 -4.40 -4.74
C LEU A 127 -0.92 -4.87 -6.17
N VAL A 128 0.10 -4.72 -6.99
CA VAL A 128 0.18 -5.41 -8.29
C VAL A 128 1.40 -6.29 -8.31
N GLY A 129 1.35 -7.39 -9.05
CA GLY A 129 2.45 -8.33 -9.10
C GLY A 129 2.53 -9.14 -10.38
N SER A 130 3.73 -9.65 -10.64
CA SER A 130 4.06 -10.56 -11.73
C SER A 130 4.98 -11.65 -11.21
N THR A 131 4.95 -12.83 -11.83
CA THR A 131 5.97 -13.87 -11.60
C THR A 131 7.31 -13.53 -12.26
N GLU A 132 7.32 -12.53 -13.14
CA GLU A 132 8.55 -11.99 -13.72
C GLU A 132 9.19 -10.93 -12.81
N PRO A 133 10.53 -10.88 -12.71
CA PRO A 133 11.25 -9.99 -11.79
C PRO A 133 11.19 -8.51 -12.14
N LYS A 134 10.70 -8.15 -13.33
CA LYS A 134 10.47 -6.76 -13.73
C LYS A 134 9.00 -6.56 -14.02
N LEU A 135 8.36 -5.69 -13.23
CA LEU A 135 7.05 -5.14 -13.58
C LEU A 135 7.26 -4.27 -14.82
N LEU A 136 6.92 -4.82 -15.98
CA LEU A 136 7.04 -4.11 -17.24
C LEU A 136 6.02 -2.97 -17.25
N VAL A 137 6.52 -1.74 -17.18
CA VAL A 137 5.78 -0.45 -17.08
C VAL A 137 4.67 -0.29 -18.14
N PHE A 138 4.71 -1.06 -19.23
CA PHE A 138 3.76 -1.01 -20.35
C PHE A 138 2.73 -2.14 -20.39
N ARG A 139 2.61 -2.97 -19.34
CA ARG A 139 1.53 -3.97 -19.30
C ARG A 139 0.19 -3.32 -18.97
N ARG A 140 -0.83 -3.66 -19.75
CA ARG A 140 -2.23 -3.23 -19.55
C ARG A 140 -2.91 -3.94 -18.38
N SER A 141 -2.36 -5.06 -17.92
CA SER A 141 -2.85 -5.82 -16.77
C SER A 141 -1.70 -6.56 -16.09
N PHE A 142 -1.80 -6.70 -14.77
CA PHE A 142 -0.86 -7.46 -13.96
C PHE A 142 -1.47 -8.82 -13.59
N PRO A 143 -0.70 -9.93 -13.63
CA PRO A 143 -1.18 -11.25 -13.22
C PRO A 143 -1.73 -11.33 -11.80
N PHE A 144 -1.24 -10.45 -10.93
CA PHE A 144 -1.73 -10.27 -9.59
C PHE A 144 -2.14 -8.82 -9.40
N GLU A 145 -3.38 -8.62 -8.96
CA GLU A 145 -3.87 -7.35 -8.43
C GLU A 145 -4.64 -7.63 -7.15
N ALA A 146 -4.35 -6.88 -6.08
CA ALA A 146 -5.06 -6.92 -4.83
C ALA A 146 -5.35 -5.51 -4.32
N ARG A 147 -6.52 -5.34 -3.70
CA ARG A 147 -6.92 -4.09 -3.05
C ARG A 147 -7.33 -4.41 -1.63
N LEU A 148 -6.64 -3.79 -0.67
CA LEU A 148 -6.86 -3.99 0.75
C LEU A 148 -7.21 -2.66 1.40
N THR A 149 -8.14 -2.70 2.35
CA THR A 149 -8.50 -1.56 3.19
C THR A 149 -7.99 -1.80 4.60
N ARG A 150 -7.43 -0.76 5.24
CA ARG A 150 -7.01 -0.83 6.63
C ARG A 150 -8.24 -1.04 7.53
N ASN A 151 -8.22 -2.10 8.32
CA ASN A 151 -9.33 -2.50 9.18
C ASN A 151 -9.07 -2.18 10.66
N SER A 152 -7.87 -2.47 11.17
CA SER A 152 -7.52 -2.30 12.58
C SER A 152 -6.00 -2.33 12.77
N ASP A 153 -5.53 -2.43 14.01
CA ASP A 153 -4.10 -2.63 14.31
C ASP A 153 -3.70 -4.10 14.15
N ALA A 154 -2.41 -4.34 13.88
CA ALA A 154 -1.89 -5.69 13.70
C ALA A 154 -1.90 -6.43 15.04
N MET A 155 -2.45 -7.65 15.05
CA MET A 155 -2.46 -8.51 16.23
C MET A 155 -1.37 -9.59 16.15
N CYS A 156 -1.02 -9.99 14.94
CA CYS A 156 0.06 -10.94 14.70
C CYS A 156 1.43 -10.30 14.92
N ARG A 157 2.38 -11.10 15.42
CA ARG A 157 3.78 -10.73 15.58
C ARG A 157 4.64 -11.59 14.67
N LEU A 158 5.77 -11.06 14.24
CA LEU A 158 6.73 -11.83 13.47
C LEU A 158 7.15 -13.08 14.28
N PRO A 159 7.24 -14.24 13.63
CA PRO A 159 7.91 -15.38 14.23
C PRO A 159 9.35 -14.98 14.55
N ARG A 160 9.88 -15.43 15.70
CA ARG A 160 11.17 -15.03 16.26
C ARG A 160 12.39 -15.22 15.30
N ALA A 161 12.22 -15.88 14.17
CA ALA A 161 13.25 -16.10 13.16
C ALA A 161 13.43 -14.95 12.14
N THR A 162 12.54 -13.95 12.10
CA THR A 162 12.57 -12.84 11.11
C THR A 162 12.78 -11.44 11.73
N SER A 163 13.29 -11.34 12.97
CA SER A 163 13.75 -10.09 13.58
C SER A 163 15.24 -9.84 13.38
#